data_AF-A0A512BBA6-F1
#
_entry.id   AF-A0A512BBA6-F1
#
_cell.length_a   1.000
_cell.length_b   1.000
_cell.length_c   1.000
_cell.angle_alpha   90.00
_cell.angle_beta   90.00
_cell.angle_gamma   90.00
#
_symmetry.space_group_name_H-M   'P 1'
#
loop_
_entity.id
_entity.type
_entity.pdbx_description
1 polymer ?
#
loop_
_entity_poly.entity_id
_entity_poly.type
_entity_poly.pdbx_seq_one_letter_code
_entity_poly.pdbx_strand_id
1 'polypeptide(L)'
;MTKYLFSIILACGLIIQTGCLQNSNETKSCYSDNLSGKEKVFTKMLDKPHFAGGHDSLVSFLSANINFEKFTGGFFWDEKTYSDTARIKFIVNKQGGISALSIETTKKKRFADEVTRVIKKSSCNWVAGGSGELVNGWHRFDIYYSIEKPSENELKTTMTVNEL
;
A
#
# COMPACT_ATOMS: atom_id res chain seq x y z
N MET A 1 -40.53 68.59 9.30
CA MET A 1 -41.63 68.54 10.28
C MET A 1 -42.25 67.13 10.24
N THR A 2 -42.37 66.52 11.43
CA THR A 2 -43.28 65.38 11.81
C THR A 2 -43.16 64.05 11.04
N LYS A 3 -42.46 63.06 11.60
CA LYS A 3 -42.93 61.99 12.54
C LYS A 3 -43.88 60.97 11.89
N TYR A 4 -43.40 59.74 11.68
CA TYR A 4 -44.24 58.54 11.69
C TYR A 4 -43.56 57.45 12.53
N LEU A 5 -44.29 57.00 13.56
CA LEU A 5 -43.95 55.97 14.52
C LEU A 5 -44.55 54.63 14.07
N PHE A 6 -43.73 53.58 14.21
CA PHE A 6 -44.01 52.18 14.54
C PHE A 6 -45.26 51.46 13.99
N SER A 7 -44.99 50.31 13.36
CA SER A 7 -45.69 49.07 13.70
C SER A 7 -44.73 47.89 13.58
N ILE A 8 -44.58 47.19 14.71
CA ILE A 8 -43.82 45.96 14.89
C ILE A 8 -44.72 44.80 14.43
N ILE A 9 -44.21 43.93 13.56
CA ILE A 9 -44.80 42.60 13.34
C ILE A 9 -43.75 41.57 13.76
N LEU A 10 -44.06 40.93 14.88
CA LEU A 10 -43.38 39.77 15.43
C LEU A 10 -43.79 38.54 14.61
N ALA A 11 -42.88 38.00 13.81
CA ALA A 11 -43.07 36.72 13.14
C ALA A 11 -42.10 35.69 13.69
N CYS A 12 -42.65 34.84 14.56
CA CYS A 12 -42.08 33.56 14.98
C CYS A 12 -41.93 32.65 13.75
N GLY A 13 -40.72 32.17 13.48
CA GLY A 13 -40.43 31.28 12.36
C GLY A 13 -39.41 30.22 12.75
N LEU A 14 -39.85 28.97 12.73
CA LEU A 14 -39.14 27.76 13.14
C LEU A 14 -37.68 27.71 12.65
N ILE A 15 -36.75 27.48 13.59
CA ILE A 15 -35.41 26.99 13.28
C ILE A 15 -35.55 25.50 12.94
N ILE A 16 -35.72 25.19 11.65
CA ILE A 16 -35.56 23.82 11.16
C ILE A 16 -34.07 23.51 11.25
N GLN A 17 -33.71 22.63 12.20
CA GLN A 17 -32.41 21.99 12.25
C GLN A 17 -32.25 21.15 10.98
N THR A 18 -31.70 21.72 9.91
CA THR A 18 -31.00 20.92 8.92
C THR A 18 -29.67 20.55 9.53
N GLY A 19 -29.66 19.43 10.25
CA GLY A 19 -28.44 18.71 10.53
C GLY A 19 -27.72 18.52 9.21
N CYS A 20 -26.51 19.04 9.10
CA CYS A 20 -25.61 18.62 8.04
C CYS A 20 -25.45 17.11 8.19
N LEU A 21 -26.07 16.34 7.29
CA LEU A 21 -25.67 14.99 7.01
C LEU A 21 -24.17 15.05 6.70
N GLN A 22 -23.35 14.71 7.69
CA GLN A 22 -21.99 14.30 7.45
C GLN A 22 -22.09 12.99 6.68
N ASN A 23 -22.17 13.10 5.36
CA ASN A 23 -21.88 12.00 4.48
C ASN A 23 -20.38 11.73 4.65
N SER A 24 -20.05 10.87 5.62
CA SER A 24 -18.73 10.30 5.74
C SER A 24 -18.53 9.43 4.50
N ASN A 25 -18.04 10.05 3.43
CA ASN A 25 -17.27 9.32 2.43
C ASN A 25 -16.01 8.82 3.15
N GLU A 26 -16.17 7.75 3.93
CA GLU A 26 -15.07 6.88 4.34
C GLU A 26 -14.51 6.31 3.04
N THR A 27 -13.51 6.98 2.47
CA THR A 27 -12.67 6.37 1.45
C THR A 27 -12.07 5.12 2.08
N LYS A 28 -12.64 3.97 1.75
CA LYS A 28 -12.19 2.67 2.24
C LYS A 28 -10.71 2.50 1.87
N SER A 29 -9.83 2.70 2.85
CA SER A 29 -8.41 2.43 2.70
C SER A 29 -8.22 0.95 2.41
N CYS A 30 -7.54 0.61 1.31
CA CYS A 30 -7.20 -0.78 1.02
C CYS A 30 -6.03 -1.30 1.86
N TYR A 31 -5.40 -0.44 2.66
CA TYR A 31 -4.35 -0.79 3.61
C TYR A 31 -4.84 -0.63 5.06
N SER A 32 -4.51 -1.61 5.91
CA SER A 32 -4.60 -1.47 7.37
C SER A 32 -3.40 -2.11 8.06
N ASP A 33 -2.92 -1.54 9.17
CA ASP A 33 -1.78 -2.13 9.90
C ASP A 33 -2.13 -3.51 10.49
N ASN A 34 -3.39 -3.69 10.89
CA ASN A 34 -3.89 -4.94 11.46
C ASN A 34 -5.10 -5.45 10.67
N LEU A 35 -5.36 -6.76 10.74
CA LEU A 35 -6.61 -7.33 10.25
C LEU A 35 -7.75 -6.89 11.17
N SER A 36 -8.80 -6.28 10.60
CA SER A 36 -10.01 -5.94 11.36
C SER A 36 -10.82 -7.21 11.63
N GLY A 37 -11.07 -7.51 12.90
CA GLY A 37 -11.97 -8.60 13.31
C GLY A 37 -11.30 -9.95 13.55
N LYS A 38 -12.15 -10.97 13.79
CA LYS A 38 -11.76 -12.36 14.12
C LYS A 38 -11.77 -13.28 12.89
N GLU A 39 -11.65 -12.71 11.70
CA GLU A 39 -11.75 -13.49 10.47
C GLU A 39 -10.58 -14.46 10.32
N LYS A 40 -10.87 -15.68 9.84
CA LYS A 40 -9.86 -16.72 9.62
C LYS A 40 -8.94 -16.32 8.47
N VAL A 41 -7.63 -16.48 8.69
CA VAL A 41 -6.59 -16.26 7.69
C VAL A 41 -5.96 -17.58 7.31
N PHE A 42 -5.89 -17.86 6.02
CA PHE A 42 -5.40 -19.11 5.47
C PHE A 42 -3.95 -18.96 4.99
N THR A 43 -3.15 -20.01 5.16
CA THR A 43 -1.77 -20.09 4.65
C THR A 43 -1.63 -21.01 3.45
N LYS A 44 -2.63 -21.87 3.21
CA LYS A 44 -2.69 -22.81 2.10
C LYS A 44 -4.07 -22.73 1.46
N MET A 45 -4.09 -22.53 0.15
CA MET A 45 -5.27 -22.34 -0.67
C MET A 45 -4.97 -22.95 -2.05
N LEU A 46 -6.00 -23.31 -2.81
CA LEU A 46 -5.81 -23.78 -4.18
C LEU A 46 -5.27 -22.65 -5.05
N ASP A 47 -5.97 -21.51 -5.01
CA ASP A 47 -5.55 -20.27 -5.64
C ASP A 47 -4.91 -19.36 -4.60
N LYS A 48 -3.66 -18.95 -4.83
CA LYS A 48 -2.95 -17.99 -3.97
C LYS A 48 -3.43 -16.56 -4.25
N PRO A 49 -3.33 -15.64 -3.28
CA PRO A 49 -3.56 -14.23 -3.56
C PRO A 49 -2.48 -13.78 -4.54
N HIS A 50 -2.83 -12.88 -5.44
CA HIS A 50 -1.94 -12.39 -6.49
C HIS A 50 -2.19 -10.92 -6.78
N PHE A 51 -1.20 -10.27 -7.38
CA PHE A 51 -1.35 -8.90 -7.83
C PHE A 51 -2.29 -8.84 -9.03
N ALA A 52 -3.13 -7.81 -9.11
CA ALA A 52 -4.03 -7.62 -10.25
C ALA A 52 -3.21 -7.49 -11.54
N GLY A 53 -3.48 -8.36 -12.52
CA GLY A 53 -2.67 -8.47 -13.75
C GLY A 53 -1.48 -9.42 -13.63
N GLY A 54 -1.36 -10.16 -12.53
CA GLY A 54 -0.39 -11.24 -12.35
C GLY A 54 1.04 -10.79 -12.05
N HIS A 55 1.97 -11.74 -12.17
CA HIS A 55 3.38 -11.57 -11.80
C HIS A 55 4.07 -10.41 -12.54
N ASP A 56 3.90 -10.33 -13.86
CA ASP A 56 4.57 -9.30 -14.66
C ASP A 56 4.08 -7.89 -14.32
N SER A 57 2.80 -7.76 -13.95
CA SER A 57 2.22 -6.50 -13.47
C SER A 57 2.78 -6.11 -12.10
N LEU A 58 3.02 -7.09 -11.21
CA LEU A 58 3.70 -6.86 -9.94
C LEU A 58 5.13 -6.36 -10.17
N VAL A 59 5.90 -7.06 -11.01
CA VAL A 59 7.28 -6.67 -11.34
C VAL A 59 7.32 -5.26 -11.92
N SER A 60 6.44 -4.96 -12.88
CA SER A 60 6.34 -3.64 -13.51
C SER A 60 5.97 -2.54 -12.50
N PHE A 61 5.00 -2.82 -11.62
CA PHE A 61 4.60 -1.90 -10.58
C PHE A 61 5.76 -1.61 -9.61
N LEU A 62 6.47 -2.63 -9.15
CA LEU A 62 7.60 -2.48 -8.23
C LEU A 62 8.74 -1.68 -8.88
N SER A 63 9.13 -2.04 -10.11
CA SER A 63 10.19 -1.34 -10.86
C SER A 63 9.87 0.14 -11.06
N ALA A 64 8.61 0.48 -11.33
CA ALA A 64 8.19 1.86 -11.54
C ALA A 64 8.07 2.68 -10.24
N ASN A 65 7.96 2.03 -9.08
CA ASN A 65 7.65 2.70 -7.81
C ASN A 65 8.77 2.66 -6.77
N ILE A 66 9.73 1.74 -6.88
CA ILE A 66 10.91 1.70 -6.01
C ILE A 66 11.92 2.72 -6.52
N ASN A 67 12.30 3.68 -5.66
CA ASN A 67 13.36 4.61 -5.98
C ASN A 67 14.72 4.02 -5.59
N PHE A 68 15.39 3.41 -6.58
CA PHE A 68 16.72 2.80 -6.41
C PHE A 68 17.85 3.83 -6.19
N GLU A 69 17.68 5.08 -6.63
CA GLU A 69 18.68 6.14 -6.43
C GLU A 69 18.88 6.47 -4.94
N LYS A 70 17.87 6.22 -4.09
CA LYS A 70 18.01 6.35 -2.62
C LYS A 70 19.08 5.43 -2.04
N PHE A 71 19.51 4.41 -2.79
CA PHE A 71 20.46 3.42 -2.34
C PHE A 71 21.89 3.65 -2.86
N THR A 72 22.04 4.41 -3.95
CA THR A 72 23.33 4.64 -4.62
C THR A 72 24.24 5.58 -3.82
N GLY A 73 23.69 6.49 -3.03
CA GLY A 73 24.47 7.30 -2.08
C GLY A 73 25.14 6.50 -0.97
N GLY A 74 24.95 5.17 -0.91
CA GLY A 74 25.61 4.25 0.00
C GLY A 74 26.73 3.42 -0.62
N PHE A 75 27.08 3.62 -1.90
CA PHE A 75 28.33 3.08 -2.45
C PHE A 75 29.49 3.71 -1.66
N PHE A 76 30.09 2.95 -0.75
CA PHE A 76 31.43 3.28 -0.28
C PHE A 76 32.35 3.23 -1.51
N TRP A 77 33.36 4.11 -1.56
CA TRP A 77 34.15 4.42 -2.75
C TRP A 77 34.74 3.19 -3.49
N ASP A 78 34.83 2.04 -2.82
CA ASP A 78 35.42 0.81 -3.34
C ASP A 78 34.39 -0.32 -3.63
N GLU A 79 33.12 -0.14 -3.25
CA GLU A 79 32.06 -1.13 -3.52
C GLU A 79 31.54 -0.98 -4.95
N LYS A 80 31.70 -2.02 -5.77
CA LYS A 80 31.17 -2.04 -7.15
C LYS A 80 29.71 -2.49 -7.24
N THR A 81 29.18 -3.07 -6.18
CA THR A 81 27.85 -3.69 -6.17
C THR A 81 27.15 -3.45 -4.85
N TYR A 82 25.91 -2.99 -4.92
CA TYR A 82 25.02 -2.84 -3.78
C TYR A 82 23.78 -3.71 -4.01
N SER A 83 23.61 -4.79 -3.22
CA SER A 83 22.49 -5.72 -3.35
C SER A 83 21.85 -6.07 -2.00
N ASP A 84 20.58 -6.46 -2.00
CA ASP A 84 19.89 -7.04 -0.83
C ASP A 84 18.63 -7.79 -1.27
N THR A 85 18.05 -8.57 -0.35
CA THR A 85 16.79 -9.28 -0.55
C THR A 85 15.81 -8.89 0.55
N ALA A 86 14.59 -8.52 0.18
CA ALA A 86 13.48 -8.30 1.10
C ALA A 86 12.49 -9.46 0.98
N ARG A 87 12.21 -10.16 2.09
CA ARG A 87 11.11 -11.12 2.17
C ARG A 87 9.87 -10.45 2.71
N ILE A 88 8.87 -10.28 1.86
CA ILE A 88 7.64 -9.55 2.17
C ILE A 88 6.55 -10.54 2.54
N LYS A 89 5.78 -10.23 3.58
CA LYS A 89 4.59 -10.99 3.97
C LYS A 89 3.47 -10.06 4.41
N PHE A 90 2.26 -10.34 3.94
CA PHE A 90 1.04 -9.64 4.35
C PHE A 90 -0.17 -10.52 4.11
N ILE A 91 -1.31 -10.10 4.66
CA ILE A 91 -2.61 -10.71 4.42
C ILE A 91 -3.27 -9.97 3.27
N VAL A 92 -3.74 -10.68 2.25
CA VAL A 92 -4.73 -10.17 1.30
C VAL A 92 -6.11 -10.57 1.81
N ASN A 93 -6.99 -9.59 2.02
CA ASN A 93 -8.36 -9.84 2.46
C ASN A 93 -9.27 -10.20 1.28
N LYS A 94 -10.48 -10.70 1.57
CA LYS A 94 -11.48 -11.08 0.56
C LYS A 94 -11.84 -9.96 -0.44
N GLN A 95 -11.60 -8.70 -0.06
CA GLN A 95 -11.91 -7.53 -0.89
C GLN A 95 -10.67 -7.00 -1.64
N GLY A 96 -9.55 -7.73 -1.63
CA GLY A 96 -8.33 -7.34 -2.35
C GLY A 96 -7.48 -6.26 -1.66
N GLY A 97 -7.83 -5.87 -0.43
CA GLY A 97 -6.98 -5.03 0.41
C GLY A 97 -5.89 -5.82 1.11
N ILE A 98 -4.85 -5.14 1.59
CA ILE A 98 -3.75 -5.77 2.34
C ILE A 98 -3.70 -5.30 3.80
N SER A 99 -3.24 -6.19 4.67
CA SER A 99 -3.01 -5.89 6.08
C SER A 99 -1.84 -6.69 6.68
N ALA A 100 -1.41 -6.33 7.90
CA ALA A 100 -0.36 -7.03 8.63
C ALA A 100 0.95 -7.19 7.81
N LEU A 101 1.34 -6.11 7.13
CA LEU A 101 2.57 -6.06 6.34
C LEU A 101 3.80 -6.18 7.23
N SER A 102 4.69 -7.10 6.86
CA SER A 102 5.97 -7.32 7.51
C SER A 102 7.07 -7.63 6.49
N ILE A 103 8.28 -7.16 6.78
CA ILE A 103 9.50 -7.52 6.06
C ILE A 103 10.24 -8.53 6.95
N GLU A 104 10.09 -9.83 6.67
CA GLU A 104 10.63 -10.93 7.49
C GLU A 104 12.15 -11.07 7.34
N THR A 105 12.74 -10.59 6.25
CA THR A 105 14.19 -10.67 5.98
C THR A 105 14.62 -9.47 5.16
N THR A 106 15.69 -8.81 5.57
CA THR A 106 16.36 -7.70 4.87
C THR A 106 17.67 -7.39 5.59
N LYS A 107 18.76 -7.08 4.87
CA LYS A 107 20.01 -6.65 5.49
C LYS A 107 20.03 -5.13 5.73
N LYS A 108 19.33 -4.37 4.89
CA LYS A 108 19.47 -2.91 4.81
C LYS A 108 18.14 -2.22 5.11
N LYS A 109 18.07 -1.53 6.26
CA LYS A 109 16.87 -0.81 6.70
C LYS A 109 16.29 0.13 5.64
N ARG A 110 17.15 0.86 4.91
CA ARG A 110 16.70 1.78 3.84
C ARG A 110 15.91 1.05 2.75
N PHE A 111 16.31 -0.17 2.39
CA PHE A 111 15.58 -0.98 1.43
C PHE A 111 14.24 -1.46 2.01
N ALA A 112 14.24 -1.93 3.25
CA ALA A 112 13.03 -2.34 3.96
C ALA A 112 11.98 -1.23 4.05
N ASP A 113 12.41 -0.01 4.36
CA ASP A 113 11.54 1.17 4.47
C ASP A 113 10.91 1.52 3.12
N GLU A 114 11.71 1.50 2.04
CA GLU A 114 11.23 1.79 0.69
C GLU A 114 10.29 0.70 0.15
N VAL A 115 10.62 -0.58 0.36
CA VAL A 115 9.74 -1.71 0.02
C VAL A 115 8.42 -1.58 0.77
N THR A 116 8.47 -1.29 2.08
CA THR A 116 7.26 -1.08 2.89
C THR A 116 6.38 0.02 2.30
N ARG A 117 6.97 1.17 1.93
CA ARG A 117 6.23 2.29 1.30
C ARG A 117 5.56 1.85 -0.01
N VAL A 118 6.28 1.14 -0.87
CA VAL A 118 5.77 0.71 -2.19
C VAL A 118 4.68 -0.34 -2.06
N ILE A 119 4.82 -1.30 -1.13
CA ILE A 119 3.78 -2.31 -0.89
C ILE A 119 2.52 -1.69 -0.26
N LYS A 120 2.64 -0.70 0.62
CA LYS A 120 1.46 0.06 1.10
C LYS A 120 0.75 0.78 -0.06
N LYS A 121 1.51 1.32 -1.02
CA LYS A 121 0.96 1.95 -2.24
C LYS A 121 0.24 0.95 -3.14
N SER A 122 0.61 -0.34 -3.13
CA SER A 122 -0.05 -1.37 -3.94
C SER A 122 -1.34 -1.92 -3.33
N SER A 123 -1.75 -1.42 -2.17
CA SER A 123 -2.78 -2.05 -1.33
C SER A 123 -4.14 -2.29 -2.00
N CYS A 124 -4.54 -1.52 -3.02
CA CYS A 124 -5.79 -1.72 -3.77
C CYS A 124 -5.67 -2.62 -5.01
N ASN A 125 -4.47 -3.16 -5.29
CA ASN A 125 -4.18 -3.87 -6.53
C ASN A 125 -3.94 -5.37 -6.30
N TRP A 126 -4.61 -5.96 -5.30
CA TRP A 126 -4.48 -7.39 -5.00
C TRP A 126 -5.81 -8.10 -5.19
N VAL A 127 -5.72 -9.37 -5.57
CA VAL A 127 -6.86 -10.28 -5.70
C VAL A 127 -6.70 -11.36 -4.65
N ALA A 128 -7.79 -11.61 -3.90
CA ALA A 128 -7.81 -12.65 -2.88
C ALA A 128 -7.66 -14.04 -3.49
N GLY A 129 -7.06 -14.95 -2.73
CA GLY A 129 -7.02 -16.37 -3.06
C GLY A 129 -8.24 -17.12 -2.54
N GLY A 130 -8.35 -18.40 -2.88
CA GLY A 130 -9.49 -19.21 -2.47
C GLY A 130 -9.49 -20.64 -3.01
N SER A 131 -10.59 -21.32 -2.74
CA SER A 131 -10.95 -22.61 -3.34
C SER A 131 -12.47 -22.64 -3.46
N GLY A 132 -12.99 -21.98 -4.49
CA GLY A 132 -14.42 -21.70 -4.67
C GLY A 132 -14.83 -20.35 -4.08
N GLU A 133 -14.64 -20.16 -2.76
CA GLU A 133 -14.88 -18.86 -2.11
C GLU A 133 -13.57 -18.10 -1.86
N LEU A 134 -13.63 -16.77 -2.04
CA LEU A 134 -12.52 -15.88 -1.68
C LEU A 134 -12.37 -15.84 -0.15
N VAL A 135 -11.13 -15.97 0.31
CA VAL A 135 -10.78 -15.96 1.74
C VAL A 135 -9.62 -15.01 2.03
N ASN A 136 -9.46 -14.64 3.29
CA ASN A 136 -8.27 -13.91 3.72
C ASN A 136 -7.07 -14.87 3.68
N GLY A 137 -6.02 -14.49 2.98
CA GLY A 137 -4.88 -15.35 2.74
C GLY A 137 -3.56 -14.64 2.99
N TRP A 138 -2.60 -15.35 3.58
CA TRP A 138 -1.23 -14.90 3.58
C TRP A 138 -0.67 -14.96 2.16
N HIS A 139 0.02 -13.89 1.77
CA HIS A 139 0.83 -13.83 0.57
C HIS A 139 2.27 -13.51 0.95
N ARG A 140 3.23 -14.11 0.23
CA ARG A 140 4.65 -13.95 0.48
C ARG A 140 5.43 -14.01 -0.82
N PHE A 141 6.39 -13.11 -0.97
CA PHE A 141 7.36 -13.14 -2.05
C PHE A 141 8.64 -12.43 -1.63
N ASP A 142 9.71 -12.72 -2.36
CA ASP A 142 11.00 -12.08 -2.19
C ASP A 142 11.22 -11.05 -3.30
N ILE A 143 11.75 -9.89 -2.96
CA ILE A 143 12.33 -8.93 -3.91
C ILE A 143 13.83 -8.96 -3.71
N TYR A 144 14.56 -9.41 -4.71
CA TYR A 144 16.00 -9.22 -4.80
C TYR A 144 16.27 -7.98 -5.65
N TYR A 145 17.24 -7.16 -5.23
CA TYR A 145 17.81 -6.14 -6.10
C TYR A 145 19.34 -6.16 -6.04
N SER A 146 19.94 -5.70 -7.13
CA SER A 146 21.36 -5.41 -7.26
C SER A 146 21.54 -4.13 -8.07
N ILE A 147 22.42 -3.25 -7.60
CA ILE A 147 22.91 -2.10 -8.35
C ILE A 147 24.40 -2.31 -8.54
N GLU A 148 24.82 -2.42 -9.80
CA GLU A 148 26.22 -2.52 -10.18
C GLU A 148 26.67 -1.20 -10.77
N LYS A 149 27.91 -0.79 -10.46
CA LYS A 149 28.57 0.37 -11.05
C LYS A 149 29.67 -0.12 -12.02
N PRO A 150 29.32 -0.52 -13.26
CA PRO A 150 30.31 -1.00 -14.22
C PRO A 150 31.29 0.10 -14.65
N SER A 151 30.89 1.37 -14.62
CA SER A 151 31.75 2.53 -14.88
C SER A 151 31.29 3.75 -14.07
N GLU A 152 32.07 4.84 -14.06
CA GLU A 152 31.75 6.02 -13.24
C GLU A 152 30.38 6.65 -13.53
N ASN A 153 29.93 6.58 -14.78
CA ASN A 153 28.71 7.22 -15.27
C ASN A 153 27.58 6.23 -15.59
N GLU A 154 27.74 4.96 -15.21
CA GLU A 154 26.77 3.91 -15.53
C GLU A 154 26.39 3.14 -14.27
N LEU A 155 25.08 3.00 -14.07
CA LEU A 155 24.50 2.13 -13.05
C LEU A 155 23.61 1.10 -13.72
N LYS A 156 23.88 -0.16 -13.45
CA LYS A 156 23.04 -1.28 -13.89
C LYS A 156 22.22 -1.78 -12.71
N THR A 157 20.91 -1.59 -12.78
CA THR A 157 19.98 -2.08 -11.75
C THR A 157 19.31 -3.36 -12.23
N THR A 158 19.36 -4.39 -11.39
CA THR A 158 18.63 -5.65 -11.60
C THR A 158 17.65 -5.83 -10.44
N MET A 159 16.40 -6.18 -10.76
CA MET A 159 15.40 -6.56 -9.76
C MET A 159 14.77 -7.90 -10.17
N THR A 160 14.59 -8.79 -9.21
CA THR A 160 13.91 -10.07 -9.40
C THR A 160 12.87 -10.26 -8.31
N VAL A 161 11.70 -10.77 -8.69
CA VAL A 161 10.60 -11.08 -7.78
C VAL A 161 10.41 -12.59 -7.78
N ASN A 162 10.36 -13.22 -6.61
CA ASN A 162 10.15 -14.66 -6.47
C ASN A 162 8.98 -14.93 -5.50
N GLU A 163 7.87 -15.42 -6.02
CA GLU A 163 6.68 -15.75 -5.23
C GLU A 163 6.83 -17.12 -4.54
N LEU A 164 6.38 -17.21 -3.28
CA LEU A 164 6.60 -18.37 -2.39
C LEU A 164 5.32 -19.17 -2.14
#